data_AF-A0A371Q1S4-F1
#
_entry.id   AF-A0A371Q1S4-F1
#
_cell.length_a   1.000
_cell.length_b   1.000
_cell.length_c   1.000
_cell.angle_alpha   90.00
_cell.angle_beta   90.00
_cell.angle_gamma   90.00
#
_symmetry.space_group_name_H-M   'P 1'
#
loop_
_entity.id
_entity.type
_entity.pdbx_description
1 polymer ?
#
loop_
_entity_poly.entity_id
_entity_poly.type
_entity_poly.pdbx_seq_one_letter_code
_entity_poly.pdbx_strand_id
1 'polypeptide(L)'
;MAGISRGTSPVPPKASDDPLATLASLPGVAESVDSVRKGVDRVYGHRIMRRRSNEVTSEAALRGARGSAALSGADWALEEVRRRTDFSEEGEPRTVGAALRLTAEAGQLLSVWRQSPLRVLARLHLVAASGGGRSSDTGDHGRRESADETVGRPRLAGEPVDEPLIELALPDAEEVAGRLDGLSRLLLAGTEAPALVVSAVVHGELLALRPFASSNGLVARAAERIVLVGSGLDPKSICPAEVGHAELGRAAYAAALDGYVSGTPEGVAAWIAHCGRAVELGVRESTAVCEALQRGAA
;
A
#
# COMPACT_ATOMS: atom_id res chain seq x y z
N MET A 1 -24.84 -3.65 -36.94
CA MET A 1 -24.43 -4.52 -35.81
C MET A 1 -22.92 -4.73 -35.90
N ALA A 2 -22.13 -3.91 -35.19
CA ALA A 2 -20.69 -4.08 -35.10
C ALA A 2 -20.38 -4.93 -33.86
N GLY A 3 -19.80 -6.11 -34.08
CA GLY A 3 -19.41 -7.02 -33.01
C GLY A 3 -18.23 -6.45 -32.23
N ILE A 4 -18.41 -6.31 -30.92
CA ILE A 4 -17.35 -5.95 -29.98
C ILE A 4 -16.46 -7.18 -29.82
N SER A 5 -15.26 -7.13 -30.41
CA SER A 5 -14.20 -8.12 -30.20
C SER A 5 -13.81 -8.13 -28.72
N ARG A 6 -14.06 -9.24 -28.03
CA ARG A 6 -13.56 -9.47 -26.67
C ARG A 6 -12.07 -9.72 -26.78
N GLY A 7 -11.26 -8.72 -26.43
CA GLY A 7 -9.81 -8.87 -26.31
C GLY A 7 -9.49 -10.03 -25.37
N THR A 8 -8.75 -11.01 -25.87
CA THR A 8 -8.14 -12.08 -25.08
C THR A 8 -7.18 -11.45 -24.09
N SER A 9 -7.40 -11.66 -22.78
CA SER A 9 -6.41 -11.31 -21.76
C SER A 9 -5.08 -11.99 -22.10
N PRO A 10 -3.94 -11.30 -21.92
CA PRO A 10 -2.63 -11.90 -22.18
C PRO A 10 -2.45 -13.17 -21.33
N VAL A 11 -1.87 -14.20 -21.94
CA VAL A 11 -1.48 -15.43 -21.25
C VAL A 11 -0.30 -15.09 -20.34
N PRO A 12 -0.32 -15.44 -19.05
CA PRO A 12 0.79 -15.14 -18.15
C PRO A 12 2.09 -15.81 -18.64
N PRO A 13 3.26 -15.22 -18.37
CA PRO A 13 4.54 -15.85 -18.66
C PRO A 13 4.62 -17.22 -17.98
N LYS A 14 5.32 -18.17 -18.61
CA LYS A 14 5.60 -19.47 -17.96
C LYS A 14 6.48 -19.23 -16.73
N ALA A 15 6.34 -20.04 -15.69
CA ALA A 15 7.12 -19.90 -14.44
C ALA A 15 8.65 -19.75 -14.61
N SER A 16 9.27 -20.26 -15.68
CA SER A 16 10.71 -20.06 -15.97
C SER A 16 11.06 -18.64 -16.42
N ASP A 17 10.09 -17.90 -16.96
CA ASP A 17 10.22 -16.54 -17.49
C ASP A 17 9.52 -15.51 -16.59
N ASP A 18 8.94 -15.96 -15.47
CA ASP A 18 8.28 -15.13 -14.46
C ASP A 18 9.24 -14.86 -13.28
N PRO A 19 9.89 -13.68 -13.23
CA PRO A 19 10.84 -13.38 -12.17
C PRO A 19 10.19 -13.28 -10.79
N LEU A 20 8.89 -12.91 -10.71
CA LEU A 20 8.19 -12.84 -9.43
C LEU A 20 7.86 -14.24 -8.91
N ALA A 21 7.51 -15.18 -9.79
CA ALA A 21 7.22 -16.55 -9.39
C ALA A 21 8.44 -17.24 -8.77
N THR A 22 9.65 -16.90 -9.24
CA THR A 22 10.90 -17.42 -8.67
C THR A 22 11.06 -17.07 -7.19
N LEU A 23 10.60 -15.88 -6.76
CA LEU A 23 10.67 -15.45 -5.36
C LEU A 23 9.84 -16.32 -4.42
N ALA A 24 8.79 -17.00 -4.93
CA ALA A 24 7.98 -17.92 -4.15
C ALA A 24 8.75 -19.16 -3.67
N SER A 25 9.89 -19.46 -4.31
CA SER A 25 10.75 -20.60 -3.96
C SER A 25 11.83 -20.25 -2.94
N LEU A 26 11.92 -18.98 -2.51
CA LEU A 26 12.87 -18.58 -1.48
C LEU A 26 12.51 -19.23 -0.12
N PRO A 27 13.51 -19.57 0.71
CA PRO A 27 13.26 -20.20 2.01
C PRO A 27 12.28 -19.40 2.88
N GLY A 28 11.24 -20.05 3.42
CA GLY A 28 10.26 -19.42 4.32
C GLY A 28 9.12 -18.67 3.61
N VAL A 29 9.22 -18.42 2.29
CA VAL A 29 8.19 -17.66 1.55
C VAL A 29 6.93 -18.50 1.36
N ALA A 30 7.06 -19.77 0.99
CA ALA A 30 5.92 -20.67 0.81
C ALA A 30 5.09 -20.82 2.09
N GLU A 31 5.75 -20.94 3.25
CA GLU A 31 5.12 -21.00 4.57
C GLU A 31 4.39 -19.69 4.90
N SER A 32 5.03 -18.54 4.62
CA SER A 32 4.42 -17.22 4.82
C SER A 32 3.16 -17.05 3.96
N VAL A 33 3.22 -17.45 2.68
CA VAL A 33 2.09 -17.41 1.75
C VAL A 33 0.94 -18.29 2.25
N ASP A 34 1.23 -19.53 2.65
CA ASP A 34 0.21 -20.47 3.12
C ASP A 34 -0.44 -20.00 4.42
N SER A 35 0.36 -19.48 5.36
CA SER A 35 -0.13 -18.96 6.64
C SER A 35 -1.03 -17.74 6.45
N VAL A 36 -0.63 -16.77 5.60
CA VAL A 36 -1.46 -15.62 5.23
C VAL A 36 -2.78 -16.08 4.62
N ARG A 37 -2.76 -16.96 3.62
CA ARG A 37 -3.98 -17.48 2.98
C ARG A 37 -4.92 -18.12 4.01
N LYS A 38 -4.40 -19.00 4.87
CA LYS A 38 -5.20 -19.65 5.92
C LYS A 38 -5.79 -18.66 6.91
N GLY A 39 -5.03 -17.63 7.29
CA GLY A 39 -5.49 -16.56 8.18
C GLY A 39 -6.63 -15.76 7.56
N VAL A 40 -6.44 -15.33 6.31
CA VAL A 40 -7.45 -14.57 5.57
C VAL A 40 -8.73 -15.40 5.36
N ASP A 41 -8.61 -16.64 4.89
CA ASP A 41 -9.75 -17.56 4.70
C ASP A 41 -10.55 -17.75 5.99
N ARG A 42 -9.88 -17.84 7.14
CA ARG A 42 -10.53 -17.96 8.45
C ARG A 42 -11.40 -16.75 8.78
N VAL A 43 -10.93 -15.53 8.51
CA VAL A 43 -11.72 -14.30 8.75
C VAL A 43 -12.91 -14.27 7.80
N TYR A 44 -12.73 -14.56 6.51
CA TYR A 44 -13.84 -14.64 5.55
C TYR A 44 -14.88 -15.71 5.93
N GLY A 45 -14.44 -16.81 6.56
CA GLY A 45 -15.30 -17.85 7.11
C GLY A 45 -16.09 -17.44 8.37
N HIS A 46 -15.74 -16.33 9.03
CA HIS A 46 -16.39 -15.89 10.26
C HIS A 46 -17.87 -15.53 10.03
N ARG A 47 -18.75 -15.89 10.96
CA ARG A 47 -20.21 -15.71 10.80
C ARG A 47 -20.64 -14.26 10.53
N ILE A 48 -19.92 -13.31 11.10
CA ILE A 48 -20.17 -11.87 10.98
C ILE A 48 -19.93 -11.40 9.54
N MET A 49 -18.97 -11.98 8.83
CA MET A 49 -18.69 -11.65 7.43
C MET A 49 -19.84 -11.95 6.47
N ARG A 50 -20.81 -12.78 6.88
CA ARG A 50 -22.01 -13.07 6.09
C ARG A 50 -23.11 -12.01 6.24
N ARG A 51 -23.13 -11.26 7.34
CA ARG A 51 -24.23 -10.36 7.71
C ARG A 51 -23.83 -8.89 7.85
N ARG A 52 -22.61 -8.64 8.30
CA ARG A 52 -22.10 -7.31 8.69
C ARG A 52 -20.72 -7.03 8.08
N SER A 53 -20.43 -7.57 6.88
CA SER A 53 -19.10 -7.37 6.27
C SER A 53 -18.78 -5.91 5.99
N ASN A 54 -19.78 -5.08 5.71
CA ASN A 54 -19.56 -3.65 5.44
C ASN A 54 -19.03 -2.94 6.69
N GLU A 55 -19.50 -3.32 7.88
CA GLU A 55 -19.03 -2.75 9.14
C GLU A 55 -17.58 -3.18 9.42
N VAL A 56 -17.26 -4.46 9.16
CA VAL A 56 -15.87 -4.95 9.27
C VAL A 56 -14.96 -4.23 8.28
N THR A 57 -15.38 -4.04 7.03
CA THR A 57 -14.62 -3.31 6.00
C THR A 57 -14.39 -1.85 6.42
N SER A 58 -15.41 -1.15 6.92
CA SER A 58 -15.26 0.24 7.39
C SER A 58 -14.27 0.34 8.57
N GLU A 59 -14.37 -0.58 9.52
CA GLU A 59 -13.47 -0.64 10.69
C GLU A 59 -12.03 -0.99 10.28
N ALA A 60 -11.85 -1.89 9.31
CA ALA A 60 -10.55 -2.25 8.74
C ALA A 60 -9.92 -1.10 7.95
N ALA A 61 -10.73 -0.35 7.17
CA ALA A 61 -10.27 0.82 6.43
C ALA A 61 -9.78 1.92 7.38
N LEU A 62 -10.56 2.24 8.42
CA LEU A 62 -10.18 3.25 9.41
C LEU A 62 -8.89 2.89 10.15
N ARG A 63 -8.74 1.62 10.56
CA ARG A 63 -7.52 1.14 11.22
C ARG A 63 -6.32 1.07 10.29
N GLY A 64 -6.52 0.66 9.05
CA GLY A 64 -5.48 0.67 8.01
C GLY A 64 -4.96 2.09 7.77
N ALA A 65 -5.84 3.07 7.62
CA ALA A 65 -5.47 4.47 7.50
C ALA A 65 -4.66 4.96 8.71
N ARG A 66 -5.13 4.65 9.93
CA ARG A 66 -4.40 4.98 11.18
C ARG A 66 -3.01 4.34 11.22
N GLY A 67 -2.90 3.04 10.95
CA GLY A 67 -1.61 2.33 10.95
C GLY A 67 -0.65 2.90 9.91
N SER A 68 -1.16 3.24 8.72
CA SER A 68 -0.39 3.90 7.67
C SER A 68 0.10 5.28 8.10
N ALA A 69 -0.73 6.08 8.77
CA ALA A 69 -0.34 7.39 9.29
C ALA A 69 0.71 7.28 10.43
N ALA A 70 0.56 6.30 11.32
CA ALA A 70 1.51 6.06 12.41
C ALA A 70 2.93 5.76 11.90
N LEU A 71 3.05 4.95 10.83
CA LEU A 71 4.34 4.70 10.18
C LEU A 71 4.97 5.98 9.60
N SER A 72 4.13 6.90 9.11
CA SER A 72 4.54 8.22 8.62
C SER A 72 4.64 9.29 9.72
N GLY A 73 4.68 8.90 11.00
CA GLY A 73 4.97 9.79 12.13
C GLY A 73 3.75 10.39 12.82
N ALA A 74 2.53 10.02 12.44
CA ALA A 74 1.29 10.49 13.07
C ALA A 74 0.55 9.35 13.79
N ASP A 75 1.00 9.00 14.99
CA ASP A 75 0.43 7.90 15.79
C ASP A 75 -0.70 8.40 16.72
N TRP A 76 -1.88 8.57 16.13
CA TRP A 76 -3.05 8.99 16.88
C TRP A 76 -3.79 7.83 17.52
N ALA A 77 -4.49 8.08 18.62
CA ALA A 77 -5.46 7.11 19.14
C ALA A 77 -6.60 6.91 18.13
N LEU A 78 -7.07 5.67 17.94
CA LEU A 78 -8.14 5.34 16.98
C LEU A 78 -9.40 6.18 17.20
N GLU A 79 -9.74 6.43 18.45
CA GLU A 79 -10.91 7.20 18.84
C GLU A 79 -10.78 8.69 18.47
N GLU A 80 -9.57 9.24 18.43
CA GLU A 80 -9.34 10.59 17.93
C GLU A 80 -9.59 10.68 16.43
N VAL A 81 -9.10 9.70 15.66
CA VAL A 81 -9.36 9.60 14.22
C VAL A 81 -10.86 9.52 13.92
N ARG A 82 -11.65 8.86 14.78
CA ARG A 82 -13.12 8.75 14.63
C ARG A 82 -13.87 10.06 14.85
N ARG A 83 -13.48 10.81 15.87
CA ARG A 83 -14.20 12.03 16.27
C ARG A 83 -13.85 13.22 15.42
N ARG A 84 -12.64 13.25 14.86
CA ARG A 84 -12.16 14.39 14.08
C ARG A 84 -12.72 14.37 12.66
N THR A 85 -13.15 15.54 12.19
CA THR A 85 -13.73 15.74 10.86
C THR A 85 -12.86 16.61 9.96
N ASP A 86 -11.95 17.39 10.54
CA ASP A 86 -11.02 18.27 9.81
C ASP A 86 -9.57 17.82 9.98
N PHE A 87 -8.91 17.57 8.85
CA PHE A 87 -7.53 17.12 8.72
C PHE A 87 -6.70 18.05 7.81
N SER A 88 -7.11 19.32 7.68
CA SER A 88 -6.47 20.30 6.81
C SER A 88 -5.24 20.98 7.42
N GLU A 89 -5.13 20.96 8.76
CA GLU A 89 -4.00 21.48 9.53
C GLU A 89 -2.68 20.78 9.18
N GLU A 90 -1.58 21.53 9.25
CA GLU A 90 -0.21 21.01 9.03
C GLU A 90 0.22 19.98 10.08
N GLY A 91 1.24 19.19 9.73
CA GLY A 91 1.80 18.16 10.60
C GLY A 91 0.99 16.85 10.61
N GLU A 92 0.76 16.31 11.80
CA GLU A 92 0.10 15.01 11.99
C GLU A 92 -1.33 14.96 11.42
N PRO A 93 -2.22 15.97 11.61
CA PRO A 93 -3.57 15.95 11.02
C PRO A 93 -3.56 15.73 9.51
N ARG A 94 -2.71 16.46 8.77
CA ARG A 94 -2.56 16.30 7.32
C ARG A 94 -2.17 14.88 6.93
N THR A 95 -1.25 14.27 7.68
CA THR A 95 -0.76 12.90 7.45
C THR A 95 -1.88 11.87 7.66
N VAL A 96 -2.63 11.99 8.76
CA VAL A 96 -3.81 11.15 9.02
C VAL A 96 -4.86 11.32 7.92
N GLY A 97 -5.16 12.56 7.53
CA GLY A 97 -6.09 12.86 6.44
C GLY A 97 -5.66 12.26 5.11
N ALA A 98 -4.37 12.30 4.78
CA ALA A 98 -3.82 11.69 3.57
C ALA A 98 -4.00 10.17 3.58
N ALA A 99 -3.70 9.51 4.70
CA ALA A 99 -3.89 8.06 4.84
C ALA A 99 -5.38 7.64 4.71
N LEU A 100 -6.31 8.43 5.27
CA LEU A 100 -7.75 8.20 5.14
C LEU A 100 -8.20 8.30 3.68
N ARG A 101 -7.80 9.37 2.97
CA ARG A 101 -8.15 9.57 1.56
C ARG A 101 -7.57 8.47 0.66
N LEU A 102 -6.31 8.10 0.86
CA LEU A 102 -5.66 7.02 0.12
C LEU A 102 -6.37 5.67 0.31
N THR A 103 -6.75 5.35 1.56
CA THR A 103 -7.47 4.11 1.87
C THR A 103 -8.84 4.08 1.19
N ALA A 104 -9.56 5.22 1.17
CA ALA A 104 -10.84 5.33 0.48
C ALA A 104 -10.69 5.24 -1.05
N GLU A 105 -9.62 5.81 -1.63
CA GLU A 105 -9.37 5.81 -3.06
C GLU A 105 -8.94 4.42 -3.58
N ALA A 106 -8.19 3.65 -2.80
CA ALA A 106 -7.60 2.36 -3.22
C ALA A 106 -8.63 1.39 -3.83
N GLY A 107 -9.82 1.27 -3.24
CA GLY A 107 -10.88 0.38 -3.74
C GLY A 107 -11.43 0.77 -5.11
N GLN A 108 -11.30 2.03 -5.52
CA GLN A 108 -11.79 2.53 -6.81
C GLN A 108 -10.77 2.33 -7.94
N LEU A 109 -9.51 2.05 -7.60
CA LEU A 109 -8.40 2.01 -8.55
C LEU A 109 -8.03 0.61 -9.04
N LEU A 110 -8.71 -0.44 -8.56
CA LEU A 110 -8.39 -1.84 -8.85
C LEU A 110 -8.43 -2.20 -10.34
N SER A 111 -9.41 -1.66 -11.09
CA SER A 111 -9.51 -1.89 -12.54
C SER A 111 -8.43 -1.14 -13.31
N VAL A 112 -8.15 0.11 -12.90
CA VAL A 112 -7.14 0.97 -13.52
C VAL A 112 -5.74 0.43 -13.24
N TRP A 113 -5.48 -0.12 -12.06
CA TRP A 113 -4.20 -0.73 -11.69
C TRP A 113 -3.75 -1.80 -12.69
N ARG A 114 -4.68 -2.66 -13.11
CA ARG A 114 -4.42 -3.73 -14.09
C ARG A 114 -4.13 -3.22 -15.51
N GLN A 115 -4.39 -1.95 -15.79
CA GLN A 115 -4.21 -1.34 -17.11
C GLN A 115 -3.07 -0.32 -17.13
N SER A 116 -2.87 0.41 -16.03
CA SER A 116 -1.90 1.48 -15.92
C SER A 116 -1.49 1.71 -14.46
N PRO A 117 -0.56 0.90 -13.92
CA PRO A 117 -0.05 1.06 -12.56
C PRO A 117 0.51 2.47 -12.30
N LEU A 118 1.29 3.03 -13.24
CA LEU A 118 1.88 4.37 -13.09
C LEU A 118 0.82 5.47 -12.95
N ARG A 119 -0.30 5.38 -13.68
CA ARG A 119 -1.41 6.33 -13.55
C ARG A 119 -2.07 6.24 -12.17
N VAL A 120 -2.19 5.02 -11.63
CA VAL A 120 -2.69 4.83 -10.27
C VAL A 120 -1.74 5.44 -9.25
N LEU A 121 -0.42 5.23 -9.36
CA LEU A 121 0.56 5.83 -8.44
C LEU A 121 0.51 7.36 -8.47
N ALA A 122 0.45 7.95 -9.67
CA ALA A 122 0.25 9.39 -9.84
C ALA A 122 -1.03 9.89 -9.14
N ARG A 123 -2.15 9.17 -9.30
CA ARG A 123 -3.43 9.49 -8.66
C ARG A 123 -3.35 9.37 -7.14
N LEU A 124 -2.72 8.33 -6.61
CA LEU A 124 -2.52 8.16 -5.17
C LEU A 124 -1.71 9.33 -4.60
N HIS A 125 -0.59 9.71 -5.24
CA HIS A 125 0.20 10.86 -4.79
C HIS A 125 -0.61 12.16 -4.80
N LEU A 126 -1.40 12.41 -5.86
CA LEU A 126 -2.30 13.56 -5.93
C LEU A 126 -3.29 13.61 -4.76
N VAL A 127 -3.92 12.47 -4.43
CA VAL A 127 -4.90 12.37 -3.33
C VAL A 127 -4.24 12.51 -1.96
N ALA A 128 -3.00 12.04 -1.80
CA ALA A 128 -2.23 12.26 -0.59
C ALA A 128 -1.96 13.76 -0.37
N ALA A 129 -1.49 14.44 -1.43
CA ALA A 129 -1.13 15.86 -1.42
C ALA A 129 -2.33 16.82 -1.32
N SER A 130 -3.53 16.41 -1.75
CA SER A 130 -4.72 17.29 -1.84
C SER A 130 -5.34 17.72 -0.50
N GLY A 131 -4.72 17.42 0.63
CA GLY A 131 -5.22 17.74 1.98
C GLY A 131 -4.84 19.10 2.53
N GLY A 132 -3.92 19.82 1.88
CA GLY A 132 -3.62 21.20 2.25
C GLY A 132 -4.82 22.07 1.93
N GLY A 133 -5.43 22.69 2.94
CA GLY A 133 -6.54 23.61 2.74
C GLY A 133 -6.21 24.61 1.62
N ARG A 134 -7.18 24.85 0.73
CA ARG A 134 -7.15 26.00 -0.19
C ARG A 134 -7.25 27.27 0.66
N SER A 135 -6.19 27.65 1.35
CA SER A 135 -6.12 28.97 1.98
C SER A 135 -5.99 29.99 0.84
N SER A 136 -7.13 30.51 0.41
CA SER A 136 -7.22 31.79 -0.26
C SER A 136 -6.91 32.87 0.78
N ASP A 137 -5.66 32.99 1.21
CA ASP A 137 -5.08 34.27 1.64
C ASP A 137 -3.61 34.11 2.00
N THR A 138 -2.85 35.18 1.80
CA THR A 138 -1.42 35.41 2.10
C THR A 138 -0.38 34.95 1.06
N GLY A 139 -0.06 35.88 0.15
CA GLY A 139 1.29 36.34 -0.27
C GLY A 139 2.44 35.40 -0.69
N ASP A 140 2.40 34.09 -0.45
CA ASP A 140 3.49 33.16 -0.82
C ASP A 140 3.09 32.30 -2.02
N HIS A 141 2.96 32.94 -3.19
CA HIS A 141 2.54 32.25 -4.42
C HIS A 141 3.68 31.39 -5.01
N GLY A 142 4.95 31.77 -4.81
CA GLY A 142 6.10 31.08 -5.40
C GLY A 142 6.45 29.71 -4.77
N ARG A 143 6.24 29.53 -3.47
CA ARG A 143 6.50 28.24 -2.79
C ARG A 143 5.38 27.22 -2.99
N ARG A 144 4.18 27.69 -3.30
CA ARG A 144 2.97 26.87 -3.47
C ARG A 144 2.82 26.35 -4.91
N GLU A 145 3.17 27.17 -5.90
CA GLU A 145 3.24 26.75 -7.31
C GLU A 145 4.25 25.61 -7.51
N SER A 146 5.44 25.73 -6.91
CA SER A 146 6.49 24.70 -6.99
C SER A 146 6.12 23.38 -6.29
N ALA A 147 5.34 23.41 -5.20
CA ALA A 147 4.83 22.19 -4.58
C ALA A 147 3.80 21.49 -5.47
N ASP A 148 2.86 22.25 -6.06
CA ASP A 148 1.81 21.72 -6.95
C ASP A 148 2.40 21.13 -8.25
N GLU A 149 3.49 21.71 -8.76
CA GLU A 149 4.22 21.22 -9.95
C GLU A 149 4.89 19.85 -9.76
N THR A 150 5.14 19.41 -8.53
CA THR A 150 5.76 18.09 -8.22
C THR A 150 4.72 17.00 -7.94
N VAL A 151 3.45 17.35 -7.80
CA VAL A 151 2.38 16.41 -7.44
C VAL A 151 1.99 15.53 -8.64
N GLY A 152 1.76 14.25 -8.37
CA GLY A 152 1.26 13.29 -9.37
C GLY A 152 2.27 12.89 -10.45
N ARG A 153 3.56 13.24 -10.33
CA ARG A 153 4.62 12.77 -11.22
C ARG A 153 5.84 12.28 -10.44
N PRO A 154 6.65 11.36 -11.01
CA PRO A 154 7.96 11.06 -10.44
C PRO A 154 8.84 12.30 -10.32
N ARG A 155 9.73 12.29 -9.34
CA ARG A 155 10.69 13.35 -9.06
C ARG A 155 11.75 13.46 -10.16
N LEU A 156 12.19 14.68 -10.41
CA LEU A 156 13.29 15.01 -11.32
C LEU A 156 14.62 15.06 -10.58
N ALA A 157 15.71 15.10 -11.35
CA ALA A 157 17.06 15.18 -10.79
C ALA A 157 17.22 16.43 -9.89
N GLY A 158 17.71 16.23 -8.67
CA GLY A 158 17.93 17.29 -7.70
C GLY A 158 16.70 17.72 -6.89
N GLU A 159 15.50 17.20 -7.19
CA GLU A 159 14.33 17.45 -6.34
C GLU A 159 14.47 16.71 -4.99
N PRO A 160 14.28 17.39 -3.85
CA PRO A 160 14.39 16.77 -2.53
C PRO A 160 13.23 15.81 -2.26
N VAL A 161 13.44 14.85 -1.35
CA VAL A 161 12.42 13.90 -0.89
C VAL A 161 12.23 14.04 0.61
N ASP A 162 10.99 14.28 1.03
CA ASP A 162 10.55 14.21 2.43
C ASP A 162 10.00 12.81 2.75
N GLU A 163 10.85 11.95 3.30
CA GLU A 163 10.49 10.62 3.78
C GLU A 163 11.38 10.22 4.98
N PRO A 164 11.12 10.76 6.18
CA PRO A 164 12.05 10.70 7.32
C PRO A 164 12.18 9.31 7.97
N LEU A 165 11.31 8.35 7.65
CA LEU A 165 11.45 6.98 8.15
C LEU A 165 12.54 6.20 7.42
N ILE A 166 12.83 6.54 6.15
CA ILE A 166 13.65 5.71 5.27
C ILE A 166 14.99 6.41 5.06
N GLU A 167 16.02 5.91 5.74
CA GLU A 167 17.38 6.48 5.73
C GLU A 167 18.26 5.96 4.58
N LEU A 168 17.74 5.05 3.76
CA LEU A 168 18.42 4.52 2.58
C LEU A 168 18.81 5.63 1.60
N ALA A 169 19.92 5.44 0.89
CA ALA A 169 20.35 6.33 -0.19
C ALA A 169 19.23 6.51 -1.23
N LEU A 170 19.03 7.74 -1.71
CA LEU A 170 18.04 8.03 -2.75
C LEU A 170 18.61 7.63 -4.12
N PRO A 171 17.93 6.77 -4.90
CA PRO A 171 18.28 6.52 -6.29
C PRO A 171 18.23 7.82 -7.10
N ASP A 172 18.99 7.93 -8.18
CA ASP A 172 18.85 9.06 -9.10
C ASP A 172 17.52 8.98 -9.89
N ALA A 173 17.18 10.07 -10.58
CA ALA A 173 15.91 10.15 -11.31
C ALA A 173 15.82 9.20 -12.51
N GLU A 174 16.96 8.84 -13.12
CA GLU A 174 17.00 7.90 -14.25
C GLU A 174 16.74 6.47 -13.76
N GLU A 175 17.36 6.07 -12.64
CA GLU A 175 17.10 4.79 -11.99
C GLU A 175 15.63 4.67 -11.56
N VAL A 176 15.05 5.72 -10.95
CA VAL A 176 13.63 5.75 -10.59
C VAL A 176 12.75 5.52 -11.82
N ALA A 177 12.98 6.25 -12.91
CA ALA A 177 12.18 6.10 -14.13
C ALA A 177 12.30 4.68 -14.71
N GLY A 178 13.52 4.15 -14.81
CA GLY A 178 13.78 2.82 -15.35
C GLY A 178 13.15 1.70 -14.52
N ARG A 179 13.26 1.76 -13.20
CA ARG A 179 12.70 0.74 -12.29
C ARG A 179 11.18 0.82 -12.17
N LEU A 180 10.59 2.03 -12.16
CA LEU A 180 9.14 2.18 -12.21
C LEU A 180 8.55 1.61 -13.51
N ASP A 181 9.19 1.88 -14.66
CA ASP A 181 8.75 1.34 -15.94
C ASP A 181 8.91 -0.20 -15.98
N GLY A 182 10.03 -0.71 -15.45
CA GLY A 182 10.25 -2.15 -15.26
C GLY A 182 9.17 -2.81 -14.41
N LEU A 183 8.86 -2.25 -13.23
CA LEU A 183 7.80 -2.72 -12.34
C LEU A 183 6.43 -2.69 -13.04
N SER A 184 6.11 -1.60 -13.74
CA SER A 184 4.86 -1.47 -14.49
C SER A 184 4.74 -2.54 -15.57
N ARG A 185 5.82 -2.79 -16.33
CA ARG A 185 5.86 -3.85 -17.35
C ARG A 185 5.66 -5.25 -16.75
N LEU A 186 6.29 -5.54 -15.60
CA LEU A 186 6.11 -6.81 -14.89
C LEU A 186 4.64 -7.00 -14.44
N LEU A 187 4.03 -5.97 -13.85
CA LEU A 187 2.64 -6.05 -13.41
C LEU A 187 1.65 -6.21 -14.57
N LEU A 188 1.92 -5.59 -15.72
CA LEU A 188 1.08 -5.68 -16.91
C LEU A 188 1.23 -6.99 -17.68
N ALA A 189 2.42 -7.61 -17.65
CA ALA A 189 2.66 -8.92 -18.25
C ALA A 189 1.87 -10.04 -17.53
N GLY A 190 1.51 -9.83 -16.27
CA GLY A 190 0.92 -10.85 -15.42
C GLY A 190 1.97 -11.78 -14.82
N THR A 191 1.58 -12.51 -13.79
CA THR A 191 2.47 -13.38 -13.02
C THR A 191 1.70 -14.54 -12.40
N GLU A 192 2.37 -15.68 -12.21
CA GLU A 192 1.91 -16.84 -11.43
C GLU A 192 2.33 -16.74 -9.95
N ALA A 193 3.07 -15.70 -9.57
CA ALA A 193 3.51 -15.50 -8.20
C ALA A 193 2.33 -15.33 -7.22
N PRO A 194 2.45 -15.82 -5.98
CA PRO A 194 1.44 -15.59 -4.95
C PRO A 194 1.20 -14.09 -4.70
N ALA A 195 -0.05 -13.72 -4.42
CA ALA A 195 -0.46 -12.34 -4.17
C ALA A 195 0.41 -11.61 -3.13
N LEU A 196 0.81 -12.30 -2.06
CA LEU A 196 1.70 -11.76 -1.02
C LEU A 196 3.08 -11.38 -1.57
N VAL A 197 3.63 -12.18 -2.49
CA VAL A 197 4.94 -11.89 -3.11
C VAL A 197 4.83 -10.64 -3.98
N VAL A 198 3.79 -10.57 -4.83
CA VAL A 198 3.57 -9.41 -5.70
C VAL A 198 3.34 -8.14 -4.88
N SER A 199 2.55 -8.21 -3.81
CA SER A 199 2.28 -7.05 -2.95
C SER A 199 3.54 -6.59 -2.22
N ALA A 200 4.35 -7.53 -1.70
CA ALA A 200 5.62 -7.21 -1.05
C ALA A 200 6.62 -6.57 -2.02
N VAL A 201 6.73 -7.05 -3.26
CA VAL A 201 7.62 -6.44 -4.27
C VAL A 201 7.15 -5.04 -4.63
N VAL A 202 5.85 -4.84 -4.89
CA VAL A 202 5.32 -3.49 -5.18
C VAL A 202 5.58 -2.53 -4.02
N HIS A 203 5.36 -2.98 -2.78
CA HIS A 203 5.60 -2.19 -1.58
C HIS A 203 7.09 -1.83 -1.44
N GLY A 204 7.96 -2.83 -1.52
CA GLY A 204 9.41 -2.67 -1.37
C GLY A 204 10.01 -1.77 -2.45
N GLU A 205 9.67 -1.97 -3.73
CA GLU A 205 10.15 -1.14 -4.82
C GLU A 205 9.73 0.32 -4.65
N LEU A 206 8.45 0.59 -4.33
CA LEU A 206 7.98 1.98 -4.18
C LEU A 206 8.66 2.70 -3.02
N LEU A 207 8.92 2.01 -1.92
CA LEU A 207 9.68 2.56 -0.78
C LEU A 207 11.17 2.74 -1.10
N ALA A 208 11.79 1.80 -1.82
CA ALA A 208 13.19 1.92 -2.19
C ALA A 208 13.40 3.12 -3.13
N LEU A 209 12.53 3.24 -4.14
CA LEU A 209 12.62 4.28 -5.16
C LEU A 209 12.28 5.68 -4.64
N ARG A 210 11.31 5.77 -3.70
CA ARG A 210 10.72 7.05 -3.25
C ARG A 210 10.45 7.96 -4.45
N PRO A 211 9.53 7.57 -5.36
CA PRO A 211 9.38 8.22 -6.65
C PRO A 211 8.83 9.64 -6.56
N PHE A 212 8.21 10.03 -5.46
CA PHE A 212 7.60 11.35 -5.28
C PHE A 212 8.40 12.21 -4.30
N ALA A 213 8.20 13.53 -4.34
CA ALA A 213 8.84 14.45 -3.40
C ALA A 213 8.37 14.24 -1.95
N SER A 214 7.20 13.64 -1.73
CA SER A 214 6.67 13.33 -0.39
C SER A 214 5.70 12.15 -0.43
N SER A 215 5.24 11.71 0.75
CA SER A 215 4.14 10.73 0.91
C SER A 215 4.42 9.34 0.32
N ASN A 216 5.67 8.99 0.04
CA ASN A 216 6.02 7.73 -0.62
C ASN A 216 5.59 6.52 0.21
N GLY A 217 5.82 6.55 1.52
CA GLY A 217 5.40 5.46 2.41
C GLY A 217 3.88 5.25 2.42
N LEU A 218 3.11 6.33 2.42
CA LEU A 218 1.65 6.26 2.35
C LEU A 218 1.18 5.67 1.01
N VAL A 219 1.78 6.12 -0.10
CA VAL A 219 1.47 5.62 -1.45
C VAL A 219 1.86 4.14 -1.60
N ALA A 220 3.01 3.73 -1.08
CA ALA A 220 3.48 2.36 -1.16
C ALA A 220 2.56 1.38 -0.43
N ARG A 221 2.11 1.73 0.78
CA ARG A 221 1.12 0.94 1.55
C ARG A 221 -0.26 0.90 0.87
N ALA A 222 -0.69 2.01 0.27
CA ALA A 222 -1.93 2.02 -0.52
C ALA A 222 -1.83 1.13 -1.78
N ALA A 223 -0.67 1.11 -2.44
CA ALA A 223 -0.41 0.24 -3.59
C ALA A 223 -0.36 -1.24 -3.18
N GLU A 224 0.27 -1.57 -2.05
CA GLU A 224 0.22 -2.91 -1.45
C GLU A 224 -1.22 -3.39 -1.25
N ARG A 225 -2.06 -2.56 -0.63
CA ARG A 225 -3.49 -2.83 -0.46
C ARG A 225 -4.20 -3.08 -1.79
N ILE A 226 -3.94 -2.26 -2.82
CA ILE A 226 -4.51 -2.46 -4.16
C ILE A 226 -4.15 -3.83 -4.74
N VAL A 227 -2.90 -4.27 -4.57
CA VAL A 227 -2.46 -5.60 -5.03
C VAL A 227 -3.15 -6.72 -4.25
N LEU A 228 -3.21 -6.63 -2.92
CA LEU A 228 -3.87 -7.63 -2.07
C LEU A 228 -5.36 -7.77 -2.40
N VAL A 229 -6.06 -6.67 -2.65
CA VAL A 229 -7.48 -6.67 -3.03
C VAL A 229 -7.66 -7.13 -4.48
N GLY A 230 -6.88 -6.59 -5.41
CA GLY A 230 -7.02 -6.84 -6.85
C GLY A 230 -6.63 -8.25 -7.28
N SER A 231 -5.75 -8.91 -6.52
CA SER A 231 -5.39 -10.34 -6.70
C SER A 231 -6.44 -11.30 -6.13
N GLY A 232 -7.41 -10.80 -5.35
CA GLY A 232 -8.43 -11.62 -4.70
C GLY A 232 -7.97 -12.30 -3.42
N LEU A 233 -6.78 -11.99 -2.90
CA LEU A 233 -6.37 -12.46 -1.57
C LEU A 233 -7.25 -11.83 -0.48
N ASP A 234 -7.48 -10.51 -0.55
CA ASP A 234 -8.37 -9.79 0.37
C ASP A 234 -9.41 -8.93 -0.37
N PRO A 235 -10.41 -9.55 -1.05
CA PRO A 235 -11.31 -8.84 -1.97
C PRO A 235 -12.23 -7.79 -1.33
N LYS A 236 -12.49 -7.86 -0.01
CA LYS A 236 -13.27 -6.88 0.76
C LYS A 236 -12.40 -5.89 1.54
N SER A 237 -11.06 -5.95 1.36
CA SER A 237 -10.09 -5.09 2.03
C SER A 237 -10.21 -5.11 3.57
N ILE A 238 -10.43 -6.30 4.14
CA ILE A 238 -10.64 -6.51 5.57
C ILE A 238 -9.38 -6.94 6.32
N CYS A 239 -8.23 -7.06 5.68
CA CYS A 239 -6.98 -7.46 6.33
C CYS A 239 -5.97 -6.31 6.22
N PRO A 240 -6.10 -5.24 7.04
CA PRO A 240 -5.30 -4.04 6.89
C PRO A 240 -3.83 -4.30 7.29
N ALA A 241 -2.99 -4.62 6.31
CA ALA A 241 -1.56 -4.86 6.51
C ALA A 241 -0.85 -3.67 7.16
N GLU A 242 -1.34 -2.46 6.94
CA GLU A 242 -0.79 -1.23 7.53
C GLU A 242 -0.86 -1.24 9.06
N VAL A 243 -1.88 -1.87 9.65
CA VAL A 243 -1.96 -2.08 11.11
C VAL A 243 -0.83 -3.00 11.56
N GLY A 244 -0.60 -4.08 10.82
CA GLY A 244 0.46 -5.03 11.14
C GLY A 244 1.86 -4.44 11.00
N HIS A 245 2.11 -3.67 9.94
CA HIS A 245 3.37 -2.95 9.78
C HIS A 245 3.61 -1.97 10.94
N ALA A 246 2.58 -1.22 11.36
CA ALA A 246 2.66 -0.31 12.49
C ALA A 246 2.94 -1.06 13.81
N GLU A 247 2.27 -2.19 14.04
CA GLU A 247 2.43 -3.00 15.25
C GLU A 247 3.80 -3.69 15.33
N LEU A 248 4.34 -4.16 14.20
CA LEU A 248 5.72 -4.69 14.13
C LEU A 248 6.77 -3.61 14.44
N GLY A 249 6.42 -2.34 14.27
CA GLY A 249 7.22 -1.19 14.65
C GLY A 249 8.09 -0.63 13.52
N ARG A 250 8.26 0.70 13.54
CA ARG A 250 8.99 1.48 12.52
C ARG A 250 10.42 0.98 12.28
N ALA A 251 11.15 0.64 13.35
CA ALA A 251 12.52 0.13 13.26
C ALA A 251 12.60 -1.24 12.56
N ALA A 252 11.71 -2.18 12.89
CA ALA A 252 11.68 -3.49 12.27
C ALA A 252 11.22 -3.43 10.80
N TYR A 253 10.32 -2.48 10.49
CA TYR A 253 9.90 -2.20 9.11
C TYR A 253 11.03 -1.62 8.26
N ALA A 254 11.76 -0.62 8.77
CA ALA A 254 12.93 -0.06 8.09
C ALA A 254 14.04 -1.11 7.89
N ALA A 255 14.37 -1.88 8.93
CA ALA A 255 15.39 -2.93 8.83
C ALA A 255 15.02 -4.04 7.83
N ALA A 256 13.73 -4.39 7.73
CA ALA A 256 13.27 -5.35 6.73
C ALA A 256 13.38 -4.78 5.30
N LEU A 257 13.13 -3.47 5.12
CA LEU A 257 13.34 -2.80 3.84
C LEU A 257 14.83 -2.72 3.47
N ASP A 258 15.73 -2.49 4.43
CA ASP A 258 17.17 -2.54 4.18
C ASP A 258 17.59 -3.92 3.65
N GLY A 259 17.02 -4.99 4.24
CA GLY A 259 17.14 -6.36 3.75
C GLY A 259 16.66 -6.51 2.30
N TYR A 260 15.48 -5.98 1.98
CA TYR A 260 14.95 -5.98 0.61
C TYR A 260 15.89 -5.28 -0.38
N VAL A 261 16.38 -4.09 -0.04
CA VAL A 261 17.23 -3.26 -0.91
C VAL A 261 18.62 -3.85 -1.11
N SER A 262 19.09 -4.73 -0.22
CA SER A 262 20.32 -5.49 -0.44
C SER A 262 20.27 -6.38 -1.69
N GLY A 263 19.07 -6.74 -2.17
CA GLY A 263 18.87 -7.64 -3.30
C GLY A 263 19.28 -9.10 -3.04
N THR A 264 19.72 -9.42 -1.82
CA THR A 264 20.08 -10.79 -1.45
C THR A 264 18.84 -11.68 -1.34
N PRO A 265 18.91 -12.98 -1.69
CA PRO A 265 17.80 -13.91 -1.51
C PRO A 265 17.24 -13.91 -0.09
N GLU A 266 18.11 -13.86 0.91
CA GLU A 266 17.75 -13.84 2.33
C GLU A 266 17.03 -12.54 2.72
N GLY A 267 17.53 -11.40 2.25
CA GLY A 267 16.93 -10.09 2.50
C GLY A 267 15.55 -9.94 1.88
N VAL A 268 15.39 -10.39 0.63
CA VAL A 268 14.09 -10.40 -0.07
C VAL A 268 13.10 -11.35 0.62
N ALA A 269 13.54 -12.56 1.02
CA ALA A 269 12.70 -13.50 1.76
C ALA A 269 12.26 -12.92 3.11
N ALA A 270 13.17 -12.25 3.84
CA ALA A 270 12.88 -11.62 5.12
C ALA A 270 11.86 -10.47 4.99
N TRP A 271 11.93 -9.69 3.91
CA TRP A 271 10.93 -8.66 3.59
C TRP A 271 9.56 -9.25 3.27
N ILE A 272 9.50 -10.28 2.43
CA ILE A 272 8.23 -10.98 2.12
C ILE A 272 7.62 -11.57 3.40
N ALA A 273 8.43 -12.16 4.28
CA ALA A 273 7.99 -12.66 5.57
C ALA A 273 7.52 -11.52 6.51
N HIS A 274 8.14 -10.34 6.46
CA HIS A 274 7.67 -9.16 7.18
C HIS A 274 6.28 -8.72 6.70
N CYS A 275 6.08 -8.59 5.39
CA CYS A 275 4.76 -8.30 4.80
C CYS A 275 3.73 -9.38 5.17
N GLY A 276 4.13 -10.65 5.15
CA GLY A 276 3.26 -11.76 5.55
C GLY A 276 2.76 -11.63 6.99
N ARG A 277 3.68 -11.40 7.93
CA ARG A 277 3.33 -11.11 9.33
C ARG A 277 2.43 -9.89 9.45
N ALA A 278 2.69 -8.82 8.71
CA ALA A 278 1.85 -7.64 8.73
C ALA A 278 0.39 -7.94 8.32
N VAL A 279 0.18 -8.75 7.28
CA VAL A 279 -1.16 -9.21 6.88
C VAL A 279 -1.80 -10.08 7.95
N GLU A 280 -1.05 -10.98 8.59
CA GLU A 280 -1.56 -11.83 9.69
C GLU A 280 -2.02 -11.02 10.91
N LEU A 281 -1.30 -9.95 11.25
CA LEU A 281 -1.70 -9.02 12.31
C LEU A 281 -2.98 -8.26 11.92
N GLY A 282 -3.11 -7.85 10.64
CA GLY A 282 -4.36 -7.29 10.11
C GLY A 282 -5.53 -8.28 10.15
N VAL A 283 -5.28 -9.56 9.86
CA VAL A 283 -6.24 -10.67 10.03
C VAL A 283 -6.70 -10.78 11.47
N ARG A 284 -5.77 -10.70 12.44
CA ARG A 284 -6.12 -10.76 13.86
C ARG A 284 -6.95 -9.56 14.30
N GLU A 285 -6.61 -8.36 13.83
CA GLU A 285 -7.37 -7.14 14.12
C GLU A 285 -8.82 -7.26 13.63
N SER A 286 -9.02 -7.72 12.40
CA SER A 286 -10.37 -7.91 11.85
C SER A 286 -11.13 -9.07 12.48
N THR A 287 -10.43 -10.08 12.99
CA THR A 287 -11.04 -11.09 13.86
C THR A 287 -11.58 -10.45 15.14
N ALA A 288 -10.80 -9.59 15.80
CA ALA A 288 -11.24 -8.88 17.00
C ALA A 288 -12.46 -7.98 16.73
N VAL A 289 -12.49 -7.27 15.59
CA VAL A 289 -13.65 -6.49 15.15
C VAL A 289 -14.88 -7.39 14.96
N CYS A 290 -14.72 -8.52 14.28
CA CYS A 290 -15.80 -9.50 14.11
C CYS A 290 -16.35 -9.98 15.45
N GLU A 291 -15.48 -10.31 16.41
CA GLU A 291 -15.90 -10.75 17.73
C GLU A 291 -16.60 -9.63 18.53
N ALA A 292 -16.13 -8.39 18.44
CA ALA A 292 -16.76 -7.23 19.06
C ALA A 292 -18.18 -6.99 18.50
N LEU A 293 -18.33 -7.04 17.17
CA LEU A 293 -19.63 -6.96 16.49
C LEU A 293 -20.56 -8.10 16.92
N GLN A 294 -20.03 -9.31 17.11
CA GLN A 294 -20.83 -10.45 17.59
C GLN A 294 -21.34 -10.26 19.02
N ARG A 295 -20.56 -9.59 19.88
CA ARG A 295 -20.95 -9.24 21.25
C ARG A 295 -21.88 -8.02 21.33
N GLY A 296 -22.11 -7.32 20.22
CA GLY A 296 -22.88 -6.07 20.19
C GLY A 296 -22.12 -4.86 20.74
N ALA A 297 -20.78 -4.92 20.78
CA ALA A 297 -19.92 -3.93 21.41
C ALA A 297 -19.07 -3.11 20.41
N ALA A 298 -19.58 -2.91 19.20
CA ALA A 298 -18.87 -2.20 18.12
C ALA A 298 -19.65 -0.97 17.68
#